data_AF-T5KH62-F1
#
_entry.id   AF-T5KH62-F1
#
_cell.length_a   1.000
_cell.length_b   1.000
_cell.length_c   1.000
_cell.angle_alpha   90.00
_cell.angle_beta   90.00
_cell.angle_gamma   90.00
#
_symmetry.space_group_name_H-M   'P 1'
#
loop_
_entity.id
_entity.type
_entity.pdbx_description
1 polymer ?
#
loop_
_entity_poly.entity_id
_entity_poly.type
_entity_poly.pdbx_seq_one_letter_code
_entity_poly.pdbx_strand_id
1 'polypeptide(L)'
;MVAAPVLVDLDRDSVAMGDDMSSHARRLSFPDGTRLADLLEATHPEIENRGWSWVAVVDGTVSAVWSVDHGVCLLVRNRRLRGSASPIPVVFRYFLQLDPQWLHGRLAAGAAANRDALSVEYAPLAAERLEAEQRRREREVPEKLLSSAAVGALARLGATIDLHSDVRCRFLAAGERWVVVRSDSMTVVYRAETPAPIASLRPRAFAELWLATAVGARGRQAHGLPPLPPSASTEVPQPETMASWPPGTSRWSFTGEDGHVAQLSGEDALDWYRFAFGRTLDEIVGSLAV
;
A
#
# COMPACT_ATOMS: atom_id res chain seq x y z
N MET A 1 29.28 47.61 7.44
CA MET A 1 28.54 47.02 6.29
C MET A 1 27.59 45.99 6.84
N VAL A 2 26.30 46.06 6.49
CA VAL A 2 25.34 45.00 6.79
C VAL A 2 25.66 43.83 5.88
N ALA A 3 25.91 42.63 6.43
CA ALA A 3 26.18 41.46 5.63
C ALA A 3 24.95 41.14 4.75
N ALA A 4 25.18 40.78 3.49
CA ALA A 4 24.10 40.40 2.58
C ALA A 4 23.37 39.16 3.13
N PRO A 5 22.04 39.03 2.95
CA PRO A 5 21.33 37.82 3.36
C PRO A 5 21.71 36.61 2.49
N VAL A 6 21.46 35.42 3.01
CA VAL A 6 21.47 34.17 2.25
C VAL A 6 20.13 34.04 1.54
N LEU A 7 20.14 34.06 0.20
CA LEU A 7 18.95 33.84 -0.62
C LEU A 7 18.84 32.36 -0.99
N VAL A 8 17.63 31.81 -0.94
CA VAL A 8 17.34 30.40 -1.23
C VAL A 8 16.20 30.31 -2.23
N ASP A 9 16.40 29.54 -3.28
CA ASP A 9 15.33 29.07 -4.16
C ASP A 9 14.98 27.64 -3.74
N LEU A 10 13.86 27.50 -3.03
CA LEU A 10 13.38 26.25 -2.46
C LEU A 10 12.35 25.61 -3.38
N ASP A 11 12.44 24.30 -3.57
CA ASP A 11 11.39 23.49 -4.20
C ASP A 11 11.33 22.09 -3.57
N ARG A 12 10.31 21.30 -3.92
CA ARG A 12 10.21 19.89 -3.51
C ARG A 12 9.50 19.05 -4.57
N ASP A 13 9.80 17.76 -4.54
CA ASP A 13 9.03 16.77 -5.28
C ASP A 13 7.60 16.66 -4.74
N SER A 14 6.69 16.28 -5.63
CA SER A 14 5.32 15.93 -5.33
C SER A 14 5.22 14.56 -4.65
N VAL A 15 4.26 14.40 -3.75
CA VAL A 15 4.04 13.13 -3.04
C VAL A 15 2.84 12.33 -3.50
N ALA A 16 1.84 12.96 -4.12
CA ALA A 16 0.60 12.33 -4.52
C ALA A 16 -0.10 13.08 -5.67
N MET A 17 -1.05 12.43 -6.33
CA MET A 17 -1.93 13.11 -7.30
C MET A 17 -2.67 14.27 -6.62
N GLY A 18 -2.56 15.46 -7.20
CA GLY A 18 -3.21 16.68 -6.70
C GLY A 18 -2.38 17.49 -5.69
N ASP A 19 -1.20 17.02 -5.29
CA ASP A 19 -0.26 17.80 -4.46
C ASP A 19 0.30 19.02 -5.24
N ASP A 20 0.33 18.95 -6.57
CA ASP A 20 0.89 20.01 -7.45
C ASP A 20 -0.14 20.94 -8.07
N MET A 21 -1.29 21.12 -7.43
CA MET A 21 -2.26 22.13 -7.91
C MET A 21 -1.69 23.56 -7.85
N SER A 22 -0.55 23.76 -7.18
CA SER A 22 0.26 24.97 -7.22
C SER A 22 1.74 24.59 -7.10
N SER A 23 2.62 25.46 -7.61
CA SER A 23 4.07 25.25 -7.48
C SER A 23 4.49 25.30 -6.01
N HIS A 24 5.38 24.39 -5.61
CA HIS A 24 6.02 24.41 -4.30
C HIS A 24 7.20 25.39 -4.23
N ALA A 25 7.58 25.97 -5.36
CA ALA A 25 8.74 26.83 -5.49
C ALA A 25 8.57 28.12 -4.68
N ARG A 26 9.56 28.43 -3.84
CA ARG A 26 9.57 29.62 -3.00
C ARG A 26 10.94 30.24 -2.97
N ARG A 27 10.97 31.57 -2.88
CA ARG A 27 12.20 32.30 -2.58
C ARG A 27 12.19 32.77 -1.14
N LEU A 28 13.22 32.38 -0.39
CA LEU A 28 13.36 32.70 1.03
C LEU A 28 14.67 33.45 1.28
N SER A 29 14.72 34.18 2.38
CA SER A 29 15.86 35.00 2.79
C SER A 29 16.20 34.70 4.24
N PHE A 30 17.47 34.38 4.50
CA PHE A 30 17.99 34.06 5.82
C PHE A 30 19.14 35.00 6.21
N PRO A 31 19.40 35.23 7.50
CA PRO A 31 20.55 35.99 7.95
C PRO A 31 21.88 35.40 7.45
N ASP A 32 22.86 36.28 7.20
CA ASP A 32 24.23 35.84 6.94
C ASP A 32 24.76 34.97 8.09
N GLY A 33 25.52 33.93 7.75
CA GLY A 33 26.09 33.02 8.73
C GLY A 33 25.11 31.99 9.30
N THR A 34 23.86 31.91 8.80
CA THR A 34 22.91 30.83 9.09
C THR A 34 23.57 29.47 8.80
N ARG A 35 23.40 28.50 9.71
CA ARG A 35 23.97 27.16 9.50
C ARG A 35 23.11 26.37 8.52
N LEU A 36 23.73 25.46 7.79
CA LEU A 36 23.02 24.61 6.83
C LEU A 36 21.90 23.79 7.48
N ALA A 37 22.13 23.21 8.66
CA ALA A 37 21.09 22.47 9.38
C ALA A 37 19.88 23.37 9.71
N ASP A 38 20.14 24.56 10.26
CA ASP A 38 19.09 25.49 10.67
C ASP A 38 18.27 25.98 9.46
N LEU A 39 18.93 26.20 8.32
CA LEU A 39 18.25 26.51 7.07
C LEU A 39 17.37 25.36 6.62
N LEU A 40 17.90 24.14 6.55
CA LEU A 40 17.15 22.98 6.07
C LEU A 40 15.95 22.65 6.97
N GLU A 41 16.11 22.84 8.28
CA GLU A 41 15.02 22.67 9.25
C GLU A 41 13.94 23.75 9.03
N ALA A 42 14.33 25.01 8.76
CA ALA A 42 13.37 26.07 8.48
C ALA A 42 12.70 25.95 7.09
N THR A 43 13.28 25.18 6.18
CA THR A 43 12.78 24.99 4.80
C THR A 43 12.18 23.60 4.56
N HIS A 44 11.88 22.85 5.61
CA HIS A 44 11.41 21.47 5.45
C HIS A 44 10.10 21.41 4.63
N PRO A 45 9.81 20.28 3.96
CA PRO A 45 8.52 20.04 3.33
C PRO A 45 7.37 20.22 4.32
N GLU A 46 6.25 20.81 3.89
CA GLU A 46 5.05 21.04 4.73
C GLU A 46 4.24 19.76 5.01
N ILE A 47 4.82 18.59 4.76
CA ILE A 47 4.16 17.29 4.88
C ILE A 47 4.55 16.68 6.21
N GLU A 48 3.55 16.51 7.09
CA GLU A 48 3.72 16.02 8.46
C GLU A 48 3.51 14.51 8.62
N ASN A 49 3.58 13.75 7.52
CA ASN A 49 3.43 12.30 7.56
C ASN A 49 4.70 11.59 8.05
N ARG A 50 4.54 10.74 9.06
CA ARG A 50 5.60 9.88 9.59
C ARG A 50 5.94 8.74 8.62
N GLY A 51 7.18 8.25 8.72
CA GLY A 51 7.74 7.17 7.90
C GLY A 51 8.10 7.59 6.48
N TRP A 52 7.94 8.87 6.13
CA TRP A 52 8.29 9.40 4.81
C TRP A 52 9.66 10.05 4.86
N SER A 53 10.45 9.83 3.81
CA SER A 53 11.82 10.31 3.72
C SER A 53 12.02 11.26 2.57
N TRP A 54 12.84 12.29 2.82
CA TRP A 54 13.24 13.28 1.84
C TRP A 54 14.76 13.40 1.80
N VAL A 55 15.31 13.65 0.62
CA VAL A 55 16.72 13.97 0.44
C VAL A 55 16.83 15.44 0.05
N ALA A 56 17.47 16.22 0.90
CA ALA A 56 17.74 17.63 0.63
C ALA A 56 18.98 17.76 -0.27
N VAL A 57 18.80 18.34 -1.45
CA VAL A 57 19.86 18.67 -2.40
C VAL A 57 20.06 20.18 -2.38
N VAL A 58 21.27 20.61 -2.00
CA VAL A 58 21.64 22.03 -1.86
C VAL A 58 22.76 22.32 -2.84
N ASP A 59 22.52 23.23 -3.78
CA ASP A 59 23.48 23.58 -4.84
C ASP A 59 23.99 22.33 -5.58
N GLY A 60 23.05 21.46 -5.97
CA GLY A 60 23.34 20.18 -6.64
C GLY A 60 23.94 19.09 -5.74
N THR A 61 24.24 19.39 -4.47
CA THR A 61 24.88 18.46 -3.54
C THR A 61 23.87 17.81 -2.60
N VAL A 62 23.82 16.48 -2.56
CA VAL A 62 23.06 15.72 -1.55
C VAL A 62 23.61 16.04 -0.17
N SER A 63 22.82 16.77 0.62
CA SER A 63 23.31 17.44 1.84
C SER A 63 22.69 16.91 3.12
N ALA A 64 21.47 16.37 3.07
CA ALA A 64 20.80 15.80 4.23
C ALA A 64 19.72 14.79 3.83
N VAL A 65 19.35 13.95 4.80
CA VAL A 65 18.05 13.27 4.83
C VAL A 65 17.16 14.02 5.82
N TRP A 66 15.91 14.26 5.46
CA TRP A 66 14.90 14.82 6.34
C TRP A 66 13.68 13.90 6.43
N SER A 67 13.12 13.80 7.63
CA SER A 67 11.84 13.13 7.89
C SER A 67 11.19 13.74 9.11
N VAL A 68 9.88 13.59 9.24
CA VAL A 68 9.12 14.03 10.43
C VAL A 68 9.63 13.32 11.69
N ASP A 69 10.05 12.06 11.58
CA ASP A 69 10.48 11.26 12.74
C ASP A 69 11.86 11.66 13.29
N HIS A 70 12.73 12.27 12.47
CA HIS A 70 14.13 12.51 12.82
C HIS A 70 14.63 13.94 12.56
N GLY A 71 13.84 14.82 11.95
CA GLY A 71 14.29 16.15 11.52
C GLY A 71 15.42 16.07 10.48
N VAL A 72 16.24 17.13 10.39
CA VAL A 72 17.41 17.17 9.49
C VAL A 72 18.57 16.30 10.00
N CYS A 73 18.93 15.28 9.21
CA CYS A 73 20.13 14.46 9.39
C CYS A 73 21.16 14.78 8.30
N LEU A 74 22.16 15.60 8.62
CA LEU A 74 23.18 16.04 7.66
C LEU A 74 24.09 14.91 7.15
N LEU A 75 24.43 14.98 5.87
CA LEU A 75 25.41 14.14 5.17
C LEU A 75 26.72 14.90 4.88
N VAL A 76 26.67 16.22 4.97
CA VAL A 76 27.81 17.13 4.79
C VAL A 76 28.10 17.90 6.08
N ARG A 77 29.24 18.59 6.14
CA ARG A 77 29.57 19.43 7.29
C ARG A 77 28.51 20.52 7.49
N ASN A 78 28.11 20.74 8.75
CA ASN A 78 27.21 21.82 9.14
C ASN A 78 27.89 23.19 9.05
N ARG A 79 28.12 23.67 7.83
CA ARG A 79 28.80 24.93 7.55
C ARG A 79 27.87 26.13 7.72
N ARG A 80 28.47 27.29 8.01
CA ARG A 80 27.79 28.58 7.92
C ARG A 80 27.72 29.00 6.46
N LEU A 81 26.53 29.38 6.01
CA LEU A 81 26.30 29.90 4.68
C LEU A 81 26.60 31.40 4.66
N ARG A 82 27.16 31.87 3.56
CA ARG A 82 27.47 33.28 3.37
C ARG A 82 26.47 33.90 2.41
N GLY A 83 26.04 35.12 2.72
CA GLY A 83 25.16 35.89 1.85
C GLY A 83 25.77 36.12 0.49
N SER A 84 24.91 36.06 -0.53
CA SER A 84 25.28 36.17 -1.93
C SER A 84 24.11 36.74 -2.72
N ALA A 85 24.41 37.45 -3.82
CA ALA A 85 23.37 37.96 -4.73
C ALA A 85 22.66 36.83 -5.50
N SER A 86 23.34 35.70 -5.68
CA SER A 86 22.78 34.51 -6.32
C SER A 86 22.10 33.63 -5.28
N PRO A 87 20.81 33.27 -5.46
CA PRO A 87 20.13 32.31 -4.61
C PRO A 87 20.78 30.94 -4.66
N ILE A 88 20.79 30.25 -3.53
CA ILE A 88 21.21 28.85 -3.42
C ILE A 88 19.99 27.97 -3.74
N PRO A 89 20.04 27.09 -4.74
CA PRO A 89 18.94 26.19 -5.01
C PRO A 89 18.90 25.08 -3.95
N VAL A 90 17.73 24.83 -3.39
CA VAL A 90 17.44 23.78 -2.42
C VAL A 90 16.24 22.99 -2.93
N VAL A 91 16.42 21.69 -3.14
CA VAL A 91 15.33 20.81 -3.56
C VAL A 91 15.21 19.65 -2.59
N PHE A 92 14.00 19.44 -2.05
CA PHE A 92 13.68 18.23 -1.31
C PHE A 92 13.13 17.18 -2.25
N ARG A 93 13.91 16.14 -2.49
CA ARG A 93 13.50 15.01 -3.32
C ARG A 93 12.77 13.98 -2.49
N TYR A 94 11.64 13.48 -2.96
CA TYR A 94 10.80 12.54 -2.21
C TYR A 94 11.28 11.11 -2.42
N PHE A 95 11.61 10.41 -1.32
CA PHE A 95 12.14 9.04 -1.31
C PHE A 95 11.15 8.04 -0.70
N LEU A 96 9.85 8.29 -0.87
CA LEU A 96 8.78 7.37 -0.46
C LEU A 96 8.86 7.05 1.06
N GLN A 97 8.50 5.81 1.40
CA GLN A 97 8.51 5.25 2.74
C GLN A 97 9.82 4.50 3.04
N LEU A 98 10.93 4.93 2.45
CA LEU A 98 12.25 4.43 2.86
C LEU A 98 12.51 4.87 4.30
N ASP A 99 13.02 3.96 5.12
CA ASP A 99 13.37 4.28 6.50
C ASP A 99 14.45 5.38 6.53
N PRO A 100 14.21 6.51 7.23
CA PRO A 100 15.11 7.67 7.16
C PRO A 100 16.52 7.37 7.69
N GLN A 101 16.64 6.53 8.72
CA GLN A 101 17.93 6.17 9.30
C GLN A 101 18.73 5.26 8.35
N TRP A 102 18.07 4.27 7.76
CA TRP A 102 18.67 3.42 6.73
C TRP A 102 19.11 4.25 5.53
N LEU A 103 18.24 5.14 5.03
CA LEU A 103 18.55 6.02 3.90
C LEU A 103 19.75 6.92 4.20
N HIS A 104 19.79 7.54 5.38
CA HIS A 104 20.93 8.34 5.82
C HIS A 104 22.21 7.51 5.84
N GLY A 105 22.18 6.33 6.46
CA GLY A 105 23.35 5.43 6.52
C GLY A 105 23.87 5.03 5.14
N ARG A 106 22.98 4.74 4.18
CA ARG A 106 23.36 4.38 2.80
C ARG A 106 23.99 5.56 2.07
N LEU A 107 23.40 6.75 2.16
CA LEU A 107 23.95 7.95 1.51
C LEU A 107 25.26 8.40 2.18
N ALA A 108 25.38 8.28 3.50
CA ALA A 108 26.62 8.58 4.23
C ALA A 108 27.76 7.62 3.85
N ALA A 109 27.43 6.37 3.49
CA ALA A 109 28.37 5.39 2.95
C ALA A 109 28.74 5.63 1.47
N GLY A 110 28.19 6.68 0.82
CA GLY A 110 28.52 7.06 -0.55
C GLY A 110 27.60 6.47 -1.62
N ALA A 111 26.47 5.86 -1.24
CA ALA A 111 25.48 5.44 -2.25
C ALA A 111 24.93 6.65 -3.01
N ALA A 112 24.65 6.48 -4.31
CA ALA A 112 24.00 7.52 -5.10
C ALA A 112 22.56 7.74 -4.61
N ALA A 113 22.10 8.99 -4.58
CA ALA A 113 20.71 9.35 -4.29
C ALA A 113 19.79 9.05 -5.48
N ASN A 114 19.69 7.76 -5.83
CA ASN A 114 18.79 7.23 -6.84
C ASN A 114 17.64 6.51 -6.12
N ARG A 115 16.44 7.11 -6.17
CA ARG A 115 15.25 6.62 -5.49
C ARG A 115 14.89 5.19 -5.88
N ASP A 116 14.90 4.89 -7.17
CA ASP A 116 14.42 3.60 -7.66
C ASP A 116 15.38 2.47 -7.28
N ALA A 117 16.69 2.71 -7.41
CA ALA A 117 17.72 1.75 -7.00
C ALA A 117 17.68 1.49 -5.49
N LEU A 118 17.56 2.54 -4.67
CA LEU A 118 17.48 2.40 -3.22
C LEU A 118 16.16 1.76 -2.77
N SER A 119 15.06 1.97 -3.50
CA SER A 119 13.78 1.30 -3.25
C SER A 119 13.87 -0.20 -3.48
N VAL A 120 14.54 -0.63 -4.55
CA VAL A 120 14.81 -2.05 -4.82
C VAL A 120 15.72 -2.64 -3.73
N GLU A 121 16.76 -1.92 -3.32
CA GLU A 121 17.68 -2.36 -2.27
C GLU A 121 16.97 -2.51 -0.91
N TYR A 122 16.08 -1.59 -0.55
CA TYR A 122 15.37 -1.58 0.73
C TYR A 122 14.17 -2.54 0.78
N ALA A 123 13.59 -2.90 -0.37
CA ALA A 123 12.42 -3.76 -0.47
C ALA A 123 12.44 -5.03 0.42
N PRO A 124 13.53 -5.84 0.48
CA PRO A 124 13.57 -7.00 1.36
C PRO A 124 13.45 -6.64 2.85
N LEU A 125 14.12 -5.57 3.31
CA LEU A 125 14.04 -5.11 4.69
C LEU A 125 12.65 -4.58 5.04
N ALA A 126 12.01 -3.87 4.11
CA ALA A 126 10.64 -3.43 4.25
C ALA A 126 9.67 -4.62 4.37
N ALA A 127 9.87 -5.66 3.56
CA ALA A 127 9.06 -6.87 3.58
C ALA A 127 9.21 -7.63 4.91
N GLU A 128 10.42 -7.76 5.45
CA GLU A 128 10.68 -8.37 6.76
C GLU A 128 10.01 -7.61 7.90
N ARG A 129 10.15 -6.27 7.91
CA ARG A 129 9.51 -5.41 8.92
C ARG A 129 7.99 -5.48 8.86
N LEU A 130 7.42 -5.48 7.65
CA LEU A 130 5.99 -5.65 7.45
C LEU A 130 5.52 -7.02 7.96
N GLU A 131 6.23 -8.10 7.66
CA GLU A 131 5.90 -9.43 8.16
C GLU A 131 5.95 -9.47 9.70
N ALA A 132 7.00 -8.93 10.32
CA ALA A 132 7.13 -8.86 11.78
C ALA A 132 5.99 -8.07 12.42
N GLU A 133 5.60 -6.93 11.84
CA GLU A 133 4.45 -6.13 12.25
C GLU A 133 3.15 -6.94 12.19
N GLN A 134 2.89 -7.61 11.06
CA GLN A 134 1.67 -8.41 10.92
C GLN A 134 1.62 -9.57 11.92
N ARG A 135 2.76 -10.21 12.18
CA ARG A 135 2.88 -11.26 13.21
C ARG A 135 2.67 -10.72 14.62
N ARG A 136 3.12 -9.50 14.90
CA ARG A 136 2.83 -8.83 16.17
C ARG A 136 1.33 -8.58 16.31
N ARG A 137 0.69 -7.98 15.30
CA ARG A 137 -0.75 -7.70 15.29
C ARG A 137 -1.61 -8.96 15.38
N GLU A 138 -1.18 -10.06 14.76
CA GLU A 138 -1.82 -11.37 14.92
C GLU A 138 -1.87 -11.82 16.39
N ARG A 139 -0.82 -11.57 17.18
CA ARG A 139 -0.79 -11.95 18.60
C ARG A 139 -1.50 -10.95 19.51
N GLU A 140 -1.36 -9.66 19.21
CA GLU A 140 -1.72 -8.58 20.15
C GLU A 140 -3.11 -7.99 19.90
N VAL A 141 -3.61 -8.01 18.65
CA VAL A 141 -4.92 -7.43 18.31
C VAL A 141 -6.00 -8.53 18.33
N PRO A 142 -6.99 -8.45 19.23
CA PRO A 142 -8.06 -9.44 19.34
C PRO A 142 -8.96 -9.45 18.11
N GLU A 143 -9.28 -8.29 17.55
CA GLU A 143 -10.12 -8.17 16.36
C GLU A 143 -9.41 -8.76 15.14
N LYS A 144 -10.13 -9.59 14.40
CA LYS A 144 -9.59 -10.29 13.23
C LYS A 144 -10.23 -9.82 11.93
N LEU A 145 -9.46 -9.85 10.83
CA LEU A 145 -9.93 -9.42 9.51
C LEU A 145 -11.15 -10.19 9.03
N LEU A 146 -11.11 -11.53 9.14
CA LEU A 146 -12.17 -12.48 8.84
C LEU A 146 -12.78 -13.02 10.13
N SER A 147 -14.08 -13.35 10.08
CA SER A 147 -14.80 -13.90 11.23
C SER A 147 -14.31 -15.32 11.52
N SER A 148 -14.51 -15.78 12.76
CA SER A 148 -14.19 -17.17 13.12
C SER A 148 -14.98 -18.18 12.29
N ALA A 149 -16.24 -17.86 11.95
CA ALA A 149 -17.08 -18.65 11.06
C ALA A 149 -16.47 -18.75 9.65
N ALA A 150 -16.01 -17.63 9.08
CA ALA A 150 -15.35 -17.63 7.78
C ALA A 150 -14.03 -18.42 7.79
N VAL A 151 -13.20 -18.26 8.83
CA VAL A 151 -11.96 -19.04 8.95
C VAL A 151 -12.25 -20.55 9.07
N GLY A 152 -13.27 -20.94 9.85
CA GLY A 152 -13.73 -22.31 9.94
C GLY A 152 -14.24 -22.86 8.61
N ALA A 153 -14.99 -22.06 7.85
CA ALA A 153 -15.44 -22.41 6.50
C ALA A 153 -14.26 -22.62 5.54
N LEU A 154 -13.27 -21.72 5.53
CA LEU A 154 -12.06 -21.86 4.72
C LEU A 154 -11.29 -23.14 5.07
N ALA A 155 -11.11 -23.45 6.35
CA ALA A 155 -10.44 -24.67 6.79
C ALA A 155 -11.18 -25.94 6.31
N ARG A 156 -12.52 -25.96 6.40
CA ARG A 156 -13.35 -27.05 5.88
C ARG A 156 -13.27 -27.21 4.37
N LEU A 157 -12.94 -26.13 3.65
CA LEU A 157 -12.70 -26.13 2.20
C LEU A 157 -11.22 -26.42 1.84
N GLY A 158 -10.41 -26.85 2.81
CA GLY A 158 -9.03 -27.26 2.61
C GLY A 158 -8.00 -26.13 2.69
N ALA A 159 -8.37 -24.93 3.18
CA ALA A 159 -7.42 -23.86 3.39
C ALA A 159 -6.57 -24.07 4.65
N THR A 160 -5.27 -23.81 4.55
CA THR A 160 -4.36 -23.74 5.70
C THR A 160 -3.97 -22.29 5.96
N ILE A 161 -4.43 -21.74 7.09
CA ILE A 161 -4.14 -20.36 7.48
C ILE A 161 -2.69 -20.25 7.96
N ASP A 162 -1.94 -19.32 7.38
CA ASP A 162 -0.56 -19.03 7.77
C ASP A 162 -0.49 -17.78 8.66
N LEU A 163 -1.20 -16.71 8.30
CA LEU A 163 -1.20 -15.44 9.04
C LEU A 163 -2.63 -14.88 9.09
N HIS A 164 -3.08 -14.43 10.26
CA HIS A 164 -4.37 -13.76 10.43
C HIS A 164 -4.33 -12.63 11.48
N SER A 165 -4.12 -11.40 10.98
CA SER A 165 -4.24 -10.16 11.74
C SER A 165 -5.60 -9.48 11.52
N ASP A 166 -5.78 -8.31 12.13
CA ASP A 166 -6.93 -7.42 11.99
C ASP A 166 -7.09 -6.84 10.57
N VAL A 167 -5.99 -6.72 9.82
CA VAL A 167 -5.97 -6.13 8.46
C VAL A 167 -5.50 -7.08 7.38
N ARG A 168 -4.96 -8.26 7.72
CA ARG A 168 -4.41 -9.19 6.73
C ARG A 168 -4.69 -10.64 7.09
N CYS A 169 -5.12 -11.42 6.11
CA CYS A 169 -5.17 -12.87 6.20
C CYS A 169 -4.37 -13.47 5.04
N ARG A 170 -3.51 -14.44 5.31
CA ARG A 170 -2.75 -15.18 4.31
C ARG A 170 -2.91 -16.68 4.57
N PHE A 171 -3.19 -17.42 3.50
CA PHE A 171 -3.42 -18.85 3.59
C PHE A 171 -3.06 -19.56 2.29
N LEU A 172 -2.89 -20.87 2.36
CA LEU A 172 -2.73 -21.76 1.22
C LEU A 172 -4.04 -22.51 0.96
N ALA A 173 -4.50 -22.56 -0.28
CA ALA A 173 -5.63 -23.40 -0.68
C ALA A 173 -5.46 -23.85 -2.14
N ALA A 174 -5.75 -25.12 -2.42
CA ALA A 174 -5.61 -25.72 -3.75
C ALA A 174 -4.21 -25.51 -4.38
N GLY A 175 -3.15 -25.55 -3.56
CA GLY A 175 -1.76 -25.32 -4.01
C GLY A 175 -1.39 -23.85 -4.27
N GLU A 176 -2.31 -22.92 -4.06
CA GLU A 176 -2.11 -21.50 -4.32
C GLU A 176 -2.11 -20.68 -3.04
N ARG A 177 -1.29 -19.62 -3.00
CA ARG A 177 -1.27 -18.66 -1.90
C ARG A 177 -2.32 -17.57 -2.13
N TRP A 178 -3.10 -17.31 -1.10
CA TRP A 178 -4.12 -16.28 -1.05
C TRP A 178 -3.73 -15.20 -0.05
N VAL A 179 -4.06 -13.96 -0.39
CA VAL A 179 -3.87 -12.82 0.50
C VAL A 179 -5.14 -12.00 0.50
N VAL A 180 -5.71 -11.80 1.69
CA VAL A 180 -6.85 -10.92 1.93
C VAL A 180 -6.36 -9.75 2.78
N VAL A 181 -6.68 -8.53 2.38
CA VAL A 181 -6.32 -7.32 3.13
C VAL A 181 -7.51 -6.41 3.32
N ARG A 182 -7.49 -5.63 4.39
CA ARG A 182 -8.36 -4.45 4.51
C ARG A 182 -7.69 -3.27 3.85
N SER A 183 -8.39 -2.64 2.91
CA SER A 183 -7.99 -1.37 2.30
C SER A 183 -9.15 -0.39 2.47
N ASP A 184 -8.98 0.58 3.37
CA ASP A 184 -10.08 1.44 3.84
C ASP A 184 -11.27 0.58 4.36
N SER A 185 -12.45 0.73 3.76
CA SER A 185 -13.66 -0.03 4.09
C SER A 185 -13.81 -1.34 3.30
N MET A 186 -12.91 -1.61 2.35
CA MET A 186 -12.99 -2.76 1.44
C MET A 186 -12.18 -3.94 1.95
N THR A 187 -12.71 -5.15 1.74
CA THR A 187 -11.96 -6.41 1.84
C THR A 187 -11.44 -6.76 0.45
N VAL A 188 -10.13 -6.71 0.27
CA VAL A 188 -9.46 -6.90 -1.02
C VAL A 188 -8.77 -8.27 -1.04
N VAL A 189 -8.99 -9.03 -2.10
CA VAL A 189 -8.49 -10.39 -2.27
C VAL A 189 -7.50 -10.45 -3.43
N TYR A 190 -6.37 -11.09 -3.17
CA TYR A 190 -5.29 -11.36 -4.12
C TYR A 190 -4.98 -12.85 -4.17
N ARG A 191 -4.54 -13.32 -5.35
CA ARG A 191 -3.92 -14.63 -5.55
C ARG A 191 -2.45 -14.44 -5.92
N ALA A 192 -1.61 -15.39 -5.51
CA ALA A 192 -0.14 -15.30 -5.49
C ALA A 192 0.56 -14.79 -6.77
N GLU A 193 -0.10 -14.92 -7.92
CA GLU A 193 0.51 -14.67 -9.23
C GLU A 193 0.07 -13.34 -9.86
N THR A 194 -0.87 -12.61 -9.25
CA THR A 194 -1.38 -11.35 -9.82
C THR A 194 -1.02 -10.16 -8.94
N PRO A 195 -0.32 -9.14 -9.47
CA PRO A 195 -0.12 -7.89 -8.75
C PRO A 195 -1.44 -7.12 -8.57
N ALA A 196 -2.46 -7.45 -9.37
CA ALA A 196 -3.79 -6.87 -9.29
C ALA A 196 -4.73 -7.70 -8.39
N PRO A 197 -5.66 -7.04 -7.68
CA PRO A 197 -6.69 -7.73 -6.91
C PRO A 197 -7.69 -8.43 -7.83
N ILE A 198 -8.13 -9.62 -7.43
CA ILE A 198 -9.20 -10.36 -8.12
C ILE A 198 -10.59 -9.93 -7.66
N ALA A 199 -10.67 -9.39 -6.43
CA ALA A 199 -11.90 -8.84 -5.90
C ALA A 199 -11.63 -7.77 -4.83
N SER A 200 -12.48 -6.75 -4.82
CA SER A 200 -12.59 -5.77 -3.73
C SER A 200 -14.05 -5.72 -3.33
N LEU A 201 -14.38 -6.12 -2.09
CA LEU A 201 -15.76 -6.32 -1.66
C LEU A 201 -16.07 -5.60 -0.34
N ARG A 202 -17.29 -5.09 -0.22
CA ARG A 202 -17.95 -4.73 1.04
C ARG A 202 -19.46 -5.02 0.93
N PRO A 203 -20.17 -5.34 2.04
CA PRO A 203 -19.65 -5.43 3.40
C PRO A 203 -18.75 -6.66 3.60
N ARG A 204 -17.96 -6.66 4.68
CA ARG A 204 -17.07 -7.77 5.05
C ARG A 204 -17.80 -9.12 5.07
N ALA A 205 -19.02 -9.17 5.58
CA ALA A 205 -19.81 -10.40 5.64
C ALA A 205 -20.00 -11.03 4.25
N PHE A 206 -20.27 -10.21 3.23
CA PHE A 206 -20.39 -10.72 1.86
C PHE A 206 -19.02 -11.10 1.27
N ALA A 207 -17.96 -10.35 1.59
CA ALA A 207 -16.60 -10.71 1.18
C ALA A 207 -16.20 -12.10 1.69
N GLU A 208 -16.61 -12.47 2.90
CA GLU A 208 -16.38 -13.80 3.49
C GLU A 208 -17.11 -14.92 2.73
N LEU A 209 -18.37 -14.69 2.31
CA LEU A 209 -19.13 -15.63 1.47
C LEU A 209 -18.48 -15.83 0.10
N TRP A 210 -18.10 -14.72 -0.54
CA TRP A 210 -17.41 -14.74 -1.82
C TRP A 210 -16.08 -15.49 -1.73
N LEU A 211 -15.29 -15.22 -0.67
CA LEU A 211 -13.99 -15.87 -0.46
C LEU A 211 -14.13 -17.38 -0.24
N ALA A 212 -15.10 -17.81 0.57
CA ALA A 212 -15.39 -19.24 0.76
C ALA A 212 -15.80 -19.89 -0.57
N THR A 213 -16.62 -19.22 -1.38
CA THR A 213 -17.01 -19.72 -2.72
C THR A 213 -15.81 -19.87 -3.63
N ALA A 214 -14.95 -18.85 -3.71
CA ALA A 214 -13.75 -18.86 -4.53
C ALA A 214 -12.80 -20.00 -4.15
N VAL A 215 -12.54 -20.18 -2.85
CA VAL A 215 -11.66 -21.22 -2.33
C VAL A 215 -12.25 -22.61 -2.58
N GLY A 216 -13.53 -22.82 -2.30
CA GLY A 216 -14.21 -24.08 -2.56
C GLY A 216 -14.20 -24.46 -4.04
N ALA A 217 -14.47 -23.48 -4.92
CA ALA A 217 -14.45 -23.71 -6.36
C ALA A 217 -13.06 -24.12 -6.88
N ARG A 218 -11.99 -23.48 -6.39
CA ARG A 218 -10.62 -23.87 -6.71
C ARG A 218 -10.25 -25.24 -6.13
N GLY A 219 -10.69 -25.54 -4.91
CA GLY A 219 -10.53 -26.86 -4.30
C GLY A 219 -11.15 -27.97 -5.15
N ARG A 220 -12.37 -27.75 -5.65
CA ARG A 220 -13.04 -28.68 -6.59
C ARG A 220 -12.29 -28.87 -7.89
N GLN A 221 -11.85 -27.77 -8.51
CA GLN A 221 -11.05 -27.83 -9.75
C GLN A 221 -9.74 -28.60 -9.55
N ALA A 222 -9.06 -28.44 -8.41
CA ALA A 222 -7.86 -29.20 -8.10
C ALA A 222 -8.10 -30.72 -7.98
N HIS A 223 -9.34 -31.13 -7.72
CA HIS A 223 -9.78 -32.53 -7.71
C HIS A 223 -10.45 -32.96 -9.04
N GLY A 224 -10.34 -32.16 -10.10
CA GLY A 224 -10.91 -32.48 -11.42
C GLY A 224 -12.44 -32.36 -11.51
N LEU A 225 -13.08 -31.70 -10.53
CA LEU A 225 -14.51 -31.47 -10.52
C LEU A 225 -14.87 -30.10 -11.14
N PRO A 226 -16.10 -29.91 -11.65
CA PRO A 226 -16.59 -28.59 -12.01
C PRO A 226 -16.47 -27.61 -10.83
N PRO A 227 -16.04 -26.35 -11.07
CA PRO A 227 -15.76 -25.38 -10.00
C PRO A 227 -16.99 -25.11 -9.15
N LEU A 228 -18.15 -24.94 -9.76
CA LEU A 228 -19.41 -24.72 -9.07
C LEU A 228 -20.38 -25.85 -9.45
N PRO A 229 -21.11 -26.43 -8.48
CA PRO A 229 -22.19 -27.34 -8.80
C PRO A 229 -23.32 -26.58 -9.53
N PRO A 230 -24.16 -27.29 -10.31
CA PRO A 230 -25.39 -26.70 -10.83
C PRO A 230 -26.21 -26.17 -9.66
N SER A 231 -26.62 -24.91 -9.75
CA SER A 231 -27.41 -24.28 -8.69
C SER A 231 -28.65 -23.61 -9.29
N ALA A 232 -29.75 -23.62 -8.55
CA ALA A 232 -30.94 -22.89 -8.94
C ALA A 232 -30.57 -21.42 -9.12
N SER A 233 -30.96 -20.84 -10.26
CA SER A 233 -30.69 -19.44 -10.57
C SER A 233 -31.35 -18.58 -9.49
N THR A 234 -30.53 -17.98 -8.63
CA THR A 234 -30.99 -16.88 -7.78
C THR A 234 -30.98 -15.64 -8.65
N GLU A 235 -31.98 -14.77 -8.51
CA GLU A 235 -31.95 -13.49 -9.21
C GLU A 235 -30.84 -12.64 -8.59
N VAL A 236 -29.75 -12.47 -9.35
CA VAL A 236 -28.58 -11.68 -8.94
C VAL A 236 -28.70 -10.32 -9.61
N PRO A 237 -28.33 -9.21 -8.94
CA PRO A 237 -28.22 -7.90 -9.59
C PRO A 237 -27.39 -7.98 -10.87
N GLN A 238 -27.65 -7.08 -11.82
CA GLN A 238 -26.82 -7.01 -13.02
C GLN A 238 -25.54 -6.21 -12.74
N PRO A 239 -24.35 -6.72 -13.12
CA PRO A 239 -23.12 -5.96 -12.97
C PRO A 239 -23.02 -4.84 -14.00
N GLU A 240 -22.33 -3.77 -13.63
CA GLU A 240 -21.83 -2.76 -14.55
C GLU A 240 -20.43 -3.16 -15.05
N THR A 241 -20.17 -2.98 -16.34
CA THR A 241 -18.83 -3.22 -16.91
C THR A 241 -17.87 -2.09 -16.52
N MET A 242 -16.69 -2.46 -16.04
CA MET A 242 -15.60 -1.51 -15.76
C MET A 242 -14.53 -1.55 -16.85
N ALA A 243 -13.67 -0.53 -16.89
CA ALA A 243 -12.48 -0.54 -17.72
C ALA A 243 -11.59 -1.76 -17.38
N SER A 244 -11.14 -2.47 -18.41
CA SER A 244 -10.31 -3.67 -18.24
C SER A 244 -8.99 -3.33 -17.56
N TRP A 245 -8.65 -4.04 -16.48
CA TRP A 245 -7.37 -3.93 -15.80
C TRP A 245 -7.08 -5.16 -14.92
N PRO A 246 -5.96 -5.88 -15.10
CA PRO A 246 -4.90 -5.69 -16.11
C PRO A 246 -5.42 -5.79 -17.56
N PRO A 247 -4.62 -5.35 -18.56
CA PRO A 247 -5.02 -5.45 -19.96
C PRO A 247 -5.48 -6.87 -20.33
N GLY A 248 -6.63 -6.98 -21.00
CA GLY A 248 -7.23 -8.26 -21.38
C GLY A 248 -8.07 -8.95 -20.29
N THR A 249 -8.19 -8.37 -19.09
CA THR A 249 -9.06 -8.88 -18.03
C THR A 249 -10.33 -8.05 -17.92
N SER A 250 -11.48 -8.67 -18.20
CA SER A 250 -12.80 -8.07 -17.97
C SER A 250 -13.01 -7.80 -16.47
N ARG A 251 -13.71 -6.70 -16.18
CA ARG A 251 -14.01 -6.28 -14.81
C ARG A 251 -15.45 -5.86 -14.67
N TRP A 252 -16.01 -6.10 -13.49
CA TRP A 252 -17.40 -5.81 -13.18
C TRP A 252 -17.51 -5.09 -11.84
N SER A 253 -18.50 -4.21 -11.74
CA SER A 253 -18.90 -3.55 -10.52
C SER A 253 -20.34 -3.88 -10.16
N PHE A 254 -20.59 -4.12 -8.89
CA PHE A 254 -21.91 -4.11 -8.28
C PHE A 254 -21.97 -2.98 -7.27
N THR A 255 -23.06 -2.22 -7.29
CA THR A 255 -23.35 -1.18 -6.30
C THR A 255 -24.78 -1.35 -5.82
N GLY A 256 -24.96 -1.58 -4.52
CA GLY A 256 -26.27 -1.68 -3.87
C GLY A 256 -26.52 -0.52 -2.92
N GLU A 257 -27.80 -0.27 -2.60
CA GLU A 257 -28.24 0.86 -1.77
C GLU A 257 -27.70 0.78 -0.32
N ASP A 258 -27.44 -0.41 0.20
CA ASP A 258 -26.93 -0.64 1.57
C ASP A 258 -25.40 -0.52 1.69
N GLY A 259 -24.76 0.20 0.77
CA GLY A 259 -23.30 0.32 0.72
C GLY A 259 -22.58 -0.96 0.24
N HIS A 260 -23.32 -1.97 -0.21
CA HIS A 260 -22.79 -3.16 -0.87
C HIS A 260 -22.05 -2.74 -2.14
N VAL A 261 -20.76 -3.07 -2.21
CA VAL A 261 -19.93 -2.81 -3.39
C VAL A 261 -19.05 -4.02 -3.64
N ALA A 262 -19.06 -4.53 -4.87
CA ALA A 262 -18.15 -5.58 -5.30
C ALA A 262 -17.52 -5.21 -6.63
N GLN A 263 -16.20 -5.11 -6.67
CA GLN A 263 -15.42 -4.94 -7.89
C GLN A 263 -14.67 -6.24 -8.16
N LEU A 264 -14.91 -6.86 -9.30
CA LEU A 264 -14.46 -8.21 -9.61
C LEU A 264 -13.65 -8.20 -10.90
N SER A 265 -12.64 -9.07 -10.98
CA SER A 265 -11.74 -9.20 -12.14
C SER A 265 -11.71 -10.65 -12.63
N GLY A 266 -12.03 -10.88 -13.90
CA GLY A 266 -12.19 -12.22 -14.52
C GLY A 266 -13.56 -12.89 -14.31
N GLU A 267 -14.02 -13.65 -15.30
CA GLU A 267 -15.37 -14.27 -15.31
C GLU A 267 -15.58 -15.20 -14.10
N ASP A 268 -14.54 -15.94 -13.70
CA ASP A 268 -14.57 -16.79 -12.50
C ASP A 268 -14.99 -16.00 -11.25
N ALA A 269 -14.46 -14.78 -11.08
CA ALA A 269 -14.79 -13.94 -9.92
C ALA A 269 -16.26 -13.52 -9.91
N LEU A 270 -16.82 -13.25 -11.10
CA LEU A 270 -18.22 -12.94 -11.30
C LEU A 270 -19.12 -14.16 -11.02
N ASP A 271 -18.72 -15.35 -11.46
CA ASP A 271 -19.49 -16.57 -11.21
C ASP A 271 -19.48 -16.96 -9.73
N TRP A 272 -18.35 -16.78 -9.03
CA TRP A 272 -18.30 -16.93 -7.57
C TRP A 272 -19.18 -15.92 -6.86
N TYR A 273 -19.29 -14.69 -7.36
CA TYR A 273 -20.23 -13.70 -6.82
C TYR A 273 -21.67 -14.16 -6.97
N ARG A 274 -22.06 -14.59 -8.18
CA ARG A 274 -23.41 -15.09 -8.45
C ARG A 274 -23.75 -16.28 -7.58
N PHE A 275 -22.77 -17.14 -7.31
CA PHE A 275 -22.96 -18.28 -6.43
C PHE A 275 -23.00 -17.88 -4.94
N ALA A 276 -22.22 -16.91 -4.49
CA ALA A 276 -22.27 -16.46 -3.09
C ALA A 276 -23.56 -15.68 -2.76
N PHE A 277 -24.16 -15.03 -3.76
CA PHE A 277 -25.32 -14.16 -3.56
C PHE A 277 -26.53 -14.92 -2.99
N GLY A 278 -27.06 -14.41 -1.87
CA GLY A 278 -28.20 -15.00 -1.17
C GLY A 278 -27.90 -16.27 -0.36
N ARG A 279 -26.64 -16.72 -0.29
CA ARG A 279 -26.24 -17.93 0.45
C ARG A 279 -25.59 -17.61 1.79
N THR A 280 -25.65 -18.60 2.68
CA THR A 280 -24.91 -18.65 3.94
C THR A 280 -23.58 -19.38 3.78
N LEU A 281 -22.65 -19.19 4.72
CA LEU A 281 -21.37 -19.92 4.72
C LEU A 281 -21.58 -21.44 4.77
N ASP A 282 -22.56 -21.92 5.55
CA ASP A 282 -22.82 -23.36 5.67
C ASP A 282 -23.36 -23.97 4.38
N GLU A 283 -24.23 -23.27 3.65
CA GLU A 283 -24.71 -23.70 2.33
C GLU A 283 -23.57 -23.76 1.30
N ILE A 284 -22.68 -22.76 1.31
CA ILE A 284 -21.50 -22.72 0.45
C ILE A 284 -20.58 -23.91 0.76
N VAL A 285 -20.24 -24.12 2.03
CA VAL A 285 -19.35 -25.23 2.43
C VAL A 285 -19.99 -26.58 2.13
N GLY A 286 -21.28 -26.74 2.43
CA GLY A 286 -22.01 -27.99 2.13
C GLY A 286 -22.07 -28.31 0.64
N SER A 287 -22.02 -27.29 -0.23
CA SER A 287 -22.03 -27.46 -1.68
C SER A 287 -20.64 -27.65 -2.30
N LEU A 288 -19.60 -27.10 -1.67
CA LEU A 288 -18.27 -26.97 -2.27
C LEU A 288 -17.16 -27.80 -1.62
N ALA A 289 -17.36 -28.32 -0.41
CA ALA A 289 -16.38 -29.22 0.21
C ALA A 289 -16.19 -30.48 -0.66
N VAL A 290 -14.93 -30.94 -0.75
CA VAL A 290 -14.51 -32.15 -1.47
C VAL A 290 -14.05 -33.20 -0.48
#